data_AF-A0AAE4FMY7-F1
#
_entry.id   AF-A0AAE4FMY7-F1
#
_cell.length_a   1.000
_cell.length_b   1.000
_cell.length_c   1.000
_cell.angle_alpha   90.00
_cell.angle_beta   90.00
_cell.angle_gamma   90.00
#
_symmetry.space_group_name_H-M   'P 1'
#
loop_
_entity.id
_entity.type
_entity.pdbx_description
1 polymer ?
#
loop_
_entity_poly.entity_id
_entity_poly.type
_entity_poly.pdbx_seq_one_letter_code
_entity_poly.pdbx_strand_id
1 'polypeptide(L)' 'MLRKLLKERGMNLTKEEFEIVAEITTDDIKFNRINFKKCTSLDYVLDIAIRSADIFKKCA' A
#
# COMPACT_ATOMS: atom_id res chain seq x y z
N MET A 1 0.69 11.32 -4.04
CA MET A 1 1.15 11.40 -2.63
C MET A 1 1.75 10.08 -2.17
N LEU A 2 1.01 8.96 -2.19
CA LEU A 2 1.49 7.64 -1.72
C LEU A 2 2.82 7.20 -2.34
N ARG A 3 2.98 7.30 -3.67
CA ARG A 3 4.22 6.96 -4.37
C ARG A 3 5.46 7.70 -3.84
N LYS A 4 5.31 8.98 -3.50
CA LYS A 4 6.39 9.80 -2.94
C LYS A 4 6.78 9.31 -1.54
N LEU A 5 5.78 9.05 -0.69
CA LEU A 5 5.96 8.58 0.68
C LEU A 5 6.61 7.19 0.75
N LEU A 6 6.31 6.32 -0.22
CA LEU A 6 6.94 5.01 -0.36
C LEU A 6 8.41 5.14 -0.78
N LYS A 7 8.71 6.02 -1.74
CA LYS A 7 10.08 6.29 -2.18
C LYS A 7 10.94 6.87 -1.06
N GLU A 8 10.39 7.78 -0.25
CA GLU A 8 11.06 8.34 0.94
C GLU A 8 11.39 7.27 2.00
N ARG A 9 10.70 6.13 1.97
CA ARG A 9 10.93 4.97 2.84
C ARG A 9 11.77 3.86 2.20
N GLY A 10 12.42 4.14 1.06
CA GLY A 10 13.32 3.22 0.37
C GLY A 10 12.63 2.25 -0.60
N MET A 11 11.31 2.37 -0.80
CA MET A 11 10.59 1.51 -1.75
C MET A 11 10.71 2.07 -3.16
N ASN A 12 11.64 1.52 -3.94
CA ASN A 12 11.81 1.84 -5.35
C ASN A 12 10.94 0.93 -6.22
N LEU A 13 9.75 1.41 -6.56
CA LEU A 13 8.79 0.73 -7.42
C LEU A 13 8.78 1.34 -8.83
N THR A 14 8.70 0.48 -9.86
CA THR A 14 8.34 0.93 -11.21
C THR A 14 6.91 1.47 -11.21
N LYS A 15 6.45 1.98 -12.36
CA LYS A 15 5.07 2.48 -12.47
C LYS A 15 4.08 1.32 -12.29
N GLU A 16 4.34 0.20 -12.94
CA GLU A 16 3.52 -1.01 -12.96
C GLU A 16 3.47 -1.64 -11.55
N GLU A 17 4.61 -1.76 -10.88
CA GLU A 17 4.69 -2.26 -9.51
C GLU A 17 3.93 -1.35 -8.54
N PHE A 18 4.02 -0.03 -8.73
CA PHE A 18 3.28 0.92 -7.91
C PHE A 18 1.77 0.80 -8.12
N GLU A 19 1.30 0.60 -9.35
CA GLU A 19 -0.13 0.42 -9.65
C GLU A 19 -0.70 -0.81 -8.93
N ILE A 20 0.01 -1.95 -8.97
CA ILE A 20 -0.38 -3.17 -8.26
C ILE A 20 -0.41 -2.95 -6.74
N VAL A 21 0.65 -2.36 -6.17
CA VAL A 21 0.71 -2.09 -4.73
C VAL A 21 -0.39 -1.13 -4.31
N ALA A 22 -0.70 -0.12 -5.12
CA ALA A 22 -1.76 0.85 -4.84
C ALA A 22 -3.15 0.20 -4.88
N GLU A 23 -3.39 -0.73 -5.80
CA GLU A 23 -4.63 -1.52 -5.88
C GLU A 23 -4.83 -2.36 -4.62
N ILE A 24 -3.82 -3.17 -4.25
CA ILE A 24 -3.85 -4.00 -3.03
C ILE A 24 -4.11 -3.14 -1.79
N THR A 25 -3.39 -2.03 -1.66
CA THR A 25 -3.54 -1.11 -0.53
C THR A 25 -4.96 -0.52 -0.48
N THR A 26 -5.51 -0.16 -1.63
CA THR A 26 -6.85 0.43 -1.73
C THR A 26 -7.93 -0.57 -1.32
N ASP A 27 -7.79 -1.82 -1.75
CA ASP A 27 -8.77 -2.86 -1.44
C ASP A 27 -8.74 -3.28 0.03
N ASP A 28 -7.57 -3.32 0.66
CA ASP A 28 -7.46 -3.53 2.11
C ASP A 28 -8.15 -2.40 2.91
N ILE A 29 -7.96 -1.14 2.50
CA ILE A 29 -8.64 0.00 3.13
C ILE A 29 -10.16 -0.11 2.97
N LYS A 30 -10.65 -0.46 1.77
CA LYS A 30 -12.08 -0.66 1.52
C LYS A 30 -12.64 -1.79 2.38
N PHE A 31 -11.95 -2.94 2.43
CA PHE A 31 -12.34 -4.07 3.25
C PHE A 31 -12.46 -3.68 4.72
N ASN A 32 -11.45 -2.97 5.25
CA ASN A 32 -11.45 -2.52 6.63
C ASN A 32 -12.58 -1.53 6.95
N ARG A 33 -12.87 -0.62 6.00
CA ARG A 33 -13.97 0.35 6.13
C ARG A 33 -15.34 -0.34 6.12
N ILE A 34 -15.56 -1.30 5.21
CA ILE A 34 -16.86 -1.95 5.04
C ILE A 34 -17.16 -2.91 6.19
N ASN A 35 -16.19 -3.78 6.54
CA ASN A 35 -16.43 -4.87 7.47
C ASN A 35 -16.28 -4.46 8.94
N PHE A 36 -15.35 -3.53 9.24
CA PHE A 36 -15.04 -3.14 10.62
C PHE A 36 -15.44 -1.71 10.95
N LYS A 37 -16.01 -0.95 9.98
CA LYS A 37 -16.26 0.50 10.10
C LYS A 37 -15.03 1.28 10.56
N LYS A 38 -13.83 0.76 10.28
CA LYS A 38 -12.57 1.35 10.72
C LYS A 38 -12.24 2.56 9.84
N CYS A 39 -11.97 3.69 10.48
CA CYS A 39 -11.29 4.80 9.82
C CYS A 39 -9.80 4.51 9.79
N THR A 40 -9.26 4.34 8.60
CA THR A 40 -7.85 4.01 8.40
C THR A 40 -6.99 5.27 8.40
N SER A 41 -6.04 5.36 9.33
CA SER A 41 -5.08 6.48 9.38
C SER A 41 -4.10 6.39 8.21
N LEU A 42 -3.49 7.53 7.87
CA LEU A 42 -2.45 7.58 6.83
C LEU A 42 -1.28 6.64 7.14
N ASP A 43 -0.85 6.55 8.41
CA ASP A 43 0.23 5.65 8.81
C ASP A 43 -0.12 4.19 8.57
N TYR A 44 -1.36 3.79 8.86
CA TYR A 44 -1.80 2.41 8.58
C TYR A 44 -1.89 2.13 7.07
N VAL A 45 -2.33 3.10 6.27
CA VAL A 45 -2.28 2.99 4.80
C VAL A 45 -0.84 2.77 4.31
N LEU A 46 0.13 3.48 4.89
CA LEU A 46 1.53 3.34 4.54
C LEU A 46 2.09 1.98 4.97
N ASP A 47 1.73 1.49 6.16
CA ASP A 47 2.12 0.16 6.63
C ASP A 47 1.62 -0.95 5.71
N ILE A 48 0.35 -0.88 5.28
CA ILE A 48 -0.20 -1.82 4.29
C ILE A 48 0.61 -1.73 3.00
N ALA A 49 0.82 -0.53 2.46
CA ALA A 49 1.52 -0.34 1.20
C ALA A 49 2.97 -0.85 1.23
N ILE A 50 3.69 -0.64 2.34
CA ILE A 50 5.06 -1.14 2.52
C ILE A 50 5.06 -2.67 2.56
N ARG A 51 4.16 -3.29 3.33
CA ARG A 51 4.05 -4.75 3.41
C ARG A 51 3.71 -5.37 2.05
N SER A 52 2.74 -4.80 1.36
CA SER A 52 2.34 -5.24 0.02
C SER A 52 3.49 -5.13 -0.97
N ALA A 53 4.24 -4.03 -0.93
CA ALA A 53 5.39 -3.83 -1.81
C ALA A 53 6.57 -4.76 -1.48
N ASP A 54 6.85 -5.03 -0.21
CA ASP A 54 7.89 -5.98 0.20
C ASP A 54 7.56 -7.43 -0.21
N ILE A 55 6.31 -7.86 -0.01
CA ILE A 55 5.84 -9.18 -0.47
C ILE A 55 5.90 -9.26 -1.99
N PHE A 56 5.37 -8.24 -2.69
CA PHE A 56 5.38 -8.22 -4.15
C PHE A 56 6.80 -8.33 -4.70
N LYS A 57 7.77 -7.58 -4.16
CA LYS A 57 9.18 -7.65 -4.58
C LYS A 57 9.86 -9.00 -4.32
N LYS A 58 9.37 -9.78 -3.36
CA LYS A 58 9.90 -11.12 -3.08
C LYS A 58 9.30 -12.20 -3.98
N CYS A 59 8.14 -11.93 -4.57
CA CYS A 59 7.37 -12.90 -5.35
C CYS A 59 7.35 -12.63 -6.86
N ALA A 60 7.68 -11.41 -7.28
CA ALA A 60 7.83 -10.99 -8.68
C ALA A 60 9.26 -11.15 -9.18
#